data_AF-A0A2V3WE46-F1
#
_entry.id   AF-A0A2V3WE46-F1
#
_cell.length_a   1.000
_cell.length_b   1.000
_cell.length_c   1.000
_cell.angle_alpha   90.00
_cell.angle_beta   90.00
_cell.angle_gamma   90.00
#
_symmetry.space_group_name_H-M   'P 1'
#
loop_
_entity.id
_entity.type
_entity.pdbx_description
1 polymer ?
#
loop_
_entity_poly.entity_id
_entity_poly.type
_entity_poly.pdbx_seq_one_letter_code
_entity_poly.pdbx_strand_id
1 'polypeptide(L)'
;MREFIYWVIPLVVLWLSSRPFYKLAVKLIAKYHLKKLNQSLIQLHYSFEQLVYFHSLPTHIEAISTADKEAIKLRFEYHPFLFTQLTGIYVDICRKNEKVTLCYLPIDQFMLPYLDQQMQQQTLDYRTSKAISIAKLLHSDTKEKLIDEVHAQIQYGRYS
;
A
#
# COMPACT_ATOMS: atom_id res chain seq x y z
N MET A 1 4.68 -12.33 -39.39
CA MET A 1 3.70 -12.22 -38.28
C MET A 1 3.85 -13.31 -37.21
N ARG A 2 4.00 -14.60 -37.55
CA ARG A 2 4.22 -15.68 -36.55
C ARG A 2 5.47 -15.49 -35.67
N GLU A 3 6.60 -15.12 -36.25
CA GLU A 3 7.87 -14.80 -35.55
C GLU A 3 7.70 -13.75 -34.44
N PHE A 4 6.89 -12.71 -34.69
CA PHE A 4 6.63 -11.63 -33.74
C PHE A 4 5.82 -12.11 -32.53
N ILE A 5 4.89 -13.04 -32.74
CA ILE A 5 4.06 -13.62 -31.68
C ILE A 5 4.91 -14.41 -30.68
N TYR A 6 5.95 -15.11 -31.15
CA TYR A 6 6.86 -15.88 -30.28
C TYR A 6 7.67 -15.02 -29.32
N TRP A 7 7.97 -13.77 -29.66
CA TRP A 7 8.66 -12.83 -28.77
C TRP A 7 7.71 -12.04 -27.86
N VAL A 8 6.51 -11.73 -28.35
CA VAL A 8 5.53 -10.94 -27.59
C VAL A 8 4.87 -11.75 -26.48
N ILE A 9 4.51 -13.02 -26.73
CA ILE A 9 3.88 -13.88 -25.72
C ILE A 9 4.72 -14.01 -24.44
N PRO A 10 6.01 -14.41 -24.48
CA PRO A 10 6.81 -14.52 -23.27
C PRO A 10 7.00 -13.17 -22.57
N LEU A 11 7.09 -12.07 -23.32
CA LEU A 11 7.17 -10.72 -22.73
C LEU A 11 5.88 -10.36 -21.96
N VAL A 12 4.71 -10.66 -22.54
CA VAL A 12 3.40 -10.44 -21.90
C VAL A 12 3.23 -11.33 -20.67
N VAL A 13 3.66 -12.60 -20.75
CA VAL A 13 3.63 -13.53 -19.62
C VAL A 13 4.54 -13.06 -18.49
N LEU A 14 5.77 -12.64 -18.80
CA LEU A 14 6.70 -12.05 -17.83
C LEU A 14 6.11 -10.79 -17.18
N TRP A 15 5.49 -9.92 -17.97
CA TRP A 15 4.86 -8.71 -17.46
C TRP A 15 3.67 -9.00 -16.53
N LEU A 16 2.78 -9.92 -16.92
CA LEU A 16 1.62 -10.32 -16.09
C LEU A 16 2.04 -11.05 -14.81
N SER A 17 3.07 -11.90 -14.89
CA SER A 17 3.57 -12.68 -13.76
C SER A 17 4.43 -11.86 -12.79
N SER A 18 5.08 -10.78 -13.23
CA SER A 18 5.94 -9.94 -12.38
C SER A 18 5.29 -9.52 -11.05
N ARG A 19 4.06 -8.98 -11.11
CA ARG A 19 3.31 -8.47 -9.96
C ARG A 19 2.92 -9.56 -8.93
N PRO A 20 2.28 -10.67 -9.31
CA PRO A 20 1.96 -11.73 -8.34
C PRO A 20 3.21 -12.36 -7.73
N PHE A 21 4.26 -12.61 -8.53
CA PHE A 21 5.52 -13.13 -8.00
C PHE A 21 6.20 -12.14 -7.05
N TYR A 22 6.18 -10.84 -7.35
CA TYR A 22 6.68 -9.81 -6.44
C TYR A 22 5.94 -9.82 -5.09
N LYS A 23 4.60 -9.84 -5.11
CA LYS A 23 3.79 -9.90 -3.88
C LYS A 23 4.11 -11.16 -3.06
N LEU A 24 4.29 -12.29 -3.73
CA LEU A 24 4.63 -13.54 -3.08
C LEU A 24 6.03 -13.48 -2.46
N ALA A 25 7.02 -13.01 -3.23
CA ALA A 25 8.40 -12.85 -2.77
C ALA A 25 8.47 -11.95 -1.53
N VAL A 26 7.80 -10.80 -1.55
CA VAL A 26 7.75 -9.87 -0.41
C VAL A 26 7.13 -10.52 0.81
N LYS A 27 6.01 -11.26 0.66
CA LYS A 27 5.39 -12.00 1.77
C LYS A 27 6.32 -13.07 2.36
N LEU A 28 7.04 -13.80 1.52
CA LEU A 28 7.96 -14.85 1.96
C LEU A 28 9.17 -14.26 2.70
N ILE A 29 9.78 -13.21 2.15
CA ILE A 29 10.88 -12.48 2.79
C ILE A 29 10.43 -11.95 4.15
N ALA A 30 9.29 -11.27 4.20
CA ALA A 30 8.76 -10.74 5.45
C ALA A 30 8.52 -11.85 6.50
N LYS A 31 7.90 -12.97 6.09
CA LYS A 31 7.65 -14.10 6.99
C LYS A 31 8.95 -14.72 7.52
N TYR A 32 9.96 -14.89 6.66
CA TYR A 32 11.25 -15.45 7.05
C TYR A 32 11.96 -14.58 8.09
N HIS A 33 12.05 -13.27 7.84
CA HIS A 33 12.73 -12.36 8.75
C HIS A 33 11.95 -12.11 10.04
N LEU A 34 10.63 -12.01 9.99
CA LEU A 34 9.82 -11.87 11.20
C LEU A 34 9.90 -13.13 12.09
N LYS A 35 9.98 -14.32 11.48
CA LYS A 35 10.21 -15.56 12.25
C LYS A 35 11.56 -15.52 12.98
N LYS A 36 12.62 -15.00 12.37
CA LYS A 36 13.93 -14.81 13.02
C LYS A 36 13.84 -13.83 14.21
N LEU A 37 12.93 -12.86 14.14
CA LEU A 37 12.69 -11.88 15.19
C LEU A 37 11.63 -12.32 16.22
N ASN A 38 11.12 -13.56 16.14
CA ASN A 38 10.02 -14.07 16.97
C ASN A 38 8.77 -13.17 16.95
N GLN A 39 8.50 -12.54 15.81
CA GLN A 39 7.33 -11.69 15.59
C GLN A 39 6.46 -12.24 14.47
N SER A 40 5.20 -11.81 14.45
CA SER A 40 4.29 -12.07 13.34
C SER A 40 3.86 -10.78 12.65
N LEU A 41 3.53 -10.88 11.36
CA LEU A 41 3.10 -9.72 10.57
C LEU A 41 1.86 -9.04 11.19
N ILE A 42 0.96 -9.82 11.80
CA ILE A 42 -0.29 -9.33 12.40
C ILE A 42 0.00 -8.51 13.66
N GLN A 43 0.94 -8.96 14.50
CA GLN A 43 1.31 -8.32 15.77
C GLN A 43 2.07 -7.00 15.61
N LEU A 44 2.64 -6.73 14.43
CA LEU A 44 3.31 -5.46 14.18
C LEU A 44 2.33 -4.29 14.30
N HIS A 45 2.65 -3.37 15.20
CA HIS A 45 1.97 -2.08 15.36
C HIS A 45 2.42 -1.11 14.26
N TYR A 46 1.49 -0.31 13.75
CA TYR A 46 1.70 0.61 12.64
C TYR A 46 0.82 1.85 12.79
N SER A 47 1.21 2.93 12.11
CA SER A 47 0.48 4.20 12.07
C SER A 47 0.31 4.69 10.63
N PHE A 48 -0.80 5.38 10.35
CA PHE A 48 -1.11 6.02 9.07
C PHE A 48 -0.98 7.56 9.12
N GLU A 49 -0.34 8.11 10.16
CA GLU A 49 -0.21 9.56 10.37
C GLU A 49 0.34 10.34 9.17
N GLN A 50 1.23 9.71 8.39
CA GLN A 50 1.91 10.31 7.24
C GLN A 50 1.11 10.21 5.94
N LEU A 51 -0.22 10.02 6.01
CA LEU A 51 -1.09 10.14 4.84
C LEU A 51 -1.06 11.58 4.30
N VAL A 52 -0.72 11.71 3.01
CA VAL A 52 -0.71 13.00 2.31
C VAL A 52 -2.06 13.21 1.65
N TYR A 53 -2.88 14.11 2.20
CA TYR A 53 -4.18 14.46 1.64
C TYR A 53 -4.03 15.55 0.58
N PHE A 54 -4.59 15.32 -0.60
CA PHE A 54 -4.58 16.29 -1.70
C PHE A 54 -5.68 17.36 -1.57
N HIS A 55 -6.72 17.05 -0.79
CA HIS A 55 -7.83 17.95 -0.52
C HIS A 55 -7.85 18.30 0.97
N SER A 56 -7.82 19.60 1.28
CA SER A 56 -7.93 20.12 2.63
C SER A 56 -9.36 19.98 3.15
N LEU A 57 -9.73 18.81 3.69
CA LEU A 57 -10.97 18.58 4.46
C LEU A 57 -12.30 18.80 3.66
N PRO A 58 -13.45 18.29 4.15
CA PRO A 58 -14.53 17.70 3.33
C PRO A 58 -15.55 18.70 2.78
N THR A 59 -15.31 20.00 2.92
CA THR A 59 -16.38 21.01 2.82
C THR A 59 -16.75 21.40 1.39
N HIS A 60 -15.92 21.10 0.39
CA HIS A 60 -16.12 21.61 -0.98
C HIS A 60 -16.52 20.57 -2.03
N ILE A 61 -16.57 19.29 -1.68
CA ILE A 61 -16.97 18.24 -2.61
C ILE A 61 -18.03 17.38 -1.93
N GLU A 62 -19.30 17.54 -2.29
CA GLU A 62 -20.43 16.74 -1.76
C GLU A 62 -20.21 15.22 -1.95
N ALA A 63 -19.43 14.84 -2.97
CA ALA A 63 -19.02 13.46 -3.20
C ALA A 63 -18.09 12.89 -2.13
N ILE A 64 -17.42 13.74 -1.33
CA ILE A 64 -16.53 13.33 -0.24
C ILE A 64 -17.34 13.18 1.07
N SER A 65 -18.18 14.15 1.43
CA SER A 65 -18.91 14.14 2.71
C SER A 65 -20.00 13.06 2.81
N THR A 66 -20.52 12.60 1.66
CA THR A 66 -21.58 11.57 1.58
C THR A 66 -21.08 10.22 1.06
N ALA A 67 -19.76 10.02 0.97
CA ALA A 67 -19.21 8.77 0.45
C ALA A 67 -19.33 7.63 1.47
N ASP A 68 -20.02 6.57 1.07
CA ASP A 68 -20.01 5.30 1.77
C ASP A 68 -18.61 4.70 1.79
N LYS A 69 -18.28 3.95 2.85
CA LYS A 69 -17.02 3.20 2.98
C LYS A 69 -16.71 2.34 1.75
N GLU A 70 -17.74 1.78 1.10
CA GLU A 70 -17.60 0.96 -0.11
C GLU A 70 -17.15 1.74 -1.35
N ALA A 71 -17.36 3.06 -1.38
CA ALA A 71 -16.90 3.92 -2.46
C ALA A 71 -15.38 4.16 -2.40
N ILE A 72 -14.74 3.89 -1.26
CA ILE A 72 -13.30 4.06 -1.05
C ILE A 72 -12.55 2.87 -1.65
N LYS A 73 -11.68 3.14 -2.62
CA LYS A 73 -10.87 2.14 -3.32
C LYS A 73 -9.39 2.43 -3.19
N LEU A 74 -8.62 1.40 -2.88
CA LEU A 74 -7.17 1.45 -2.82
C LEU A 74 -6.56 1.14 -4.19
N ARG A 75 -5.75 2.06 -4.70
CA ARG A 75 -4.99 1.91 -5.94
C ARG A 75 -3.50 1.83 -5.61
N PHE A 76 -2.93 0.64 -5.78
CA PHE A 76 -1.51 0.38 -5.57
C PHE A 76 -0.67 0.94 -6.72
N GLU A 77 0.27 1.81 -6.40
CA GLU A 77 1.22 2.38 -7.34
C GLU A 77 2.48 1.50 -7.39
N TYR A 78 2.85 1.11 -8.60
CA TYR A 78 4.07 0.34 -8.86
C TYR A 78 5.00 1.16 -9.73
N HIS A 79 6.30 1.05 -9.46
CA HIS A 79 7.32 1.65 -10.32
C HIS A 79 7.17 1.12 -11.76
N PRO A 80 7.22 2.00 -12.79
CA PRO A 80 6.90 1.64 -14.17
C PRO A 80 7.96 0.79 -14.86
N PHE A 81 9.15 0.65 -14.27
CA PHE A 81 10.24 -0.14 -14.83
C PHE A 81 10.06 -1.65 -14.58
N LEU A 82 10.78 -2.48 -15.35
CA LEU A 82 10.72 -3.96 -15.36
C LEU A 82 10.71 -4.63 -13.97
N PHE A 83 11.26 -3.97 -12.96
CA PHE A 83 11.17 -4.39 -11.57
C PHE A 83 9.94 -3.73 -10.91
N THR A 84 8.80 -4.42 -10.95
CA THR A 84 7.58 -3.96 -10.28
C THR A 84 7.81 -3.82 -8.78
N GLN A 85 8.04 -2.59 -8.32
CA GLN A 85 8.19 -2.28 -6.90
C GLN A 85 7.01 -1.44 -6.46
N LEU A 86 6.36 -1.81 -5.34
CA LEU A 86 5.30 -0.99 -4.76
C LEU A 86 5.90 0.29 -4.18
N THR A 87 5.50 1.44 -4.70
CA THR A 87 5.99 2.77 -4.26
C THR A 87 5.02 3.45 -3.30
N GLY A 88 3.73 3.17 -3.44
CA GLY A 88 2.72 3.75 -2.56
C GLY A 88 1.32 3.26 -2.86
N ILE A 89 0.36 3.86 -2.16
CA ILE A 89 -1.07 3.58 -2.31
C ILE A 89 -1.80 4.89 -2.42
N TYR A 90 -2.55 5.06 -3.51
CA TYR A 90 -3.57 6.08 -3.62
C TYR A 90 -4.87 5.57 -3.03
N VAL A 91 -5.58 6.45 -2.33
CA VAL A 91 -6.93 6.21 -1.88
C VAL A 91 -7.85 7.08 -2.71
N ASP A 92 -8.71 6.43 -3.49
CA ASP A 92 -9.63 7.07 -4.42
C ASP A 92 -11.07 6.87 -3.92
N ILE A 93 -11.93 7.87 -4.03
CA ILE A 93 -13.39 7.69 -3.97
C ILE A 93 -13.89 7.50 -5.39
N CYS A 94 -14.62 6.41 -5.62
CA CYS A 94 -15.28 6.14 -6.89
C CYS A 94 -16.80 6.19 -6.70
N ARG A 95 -17.47 7.20 -7.27
CA ARG A 95 -18.94 7.31 -7.25
C ARG A 95 -19.48 7.54 -8.64
N LYS A 96 -20.35 6.64 -9.12
CA LYS A 96 -21.07 6.65 -10.42
C LYS A 96 -20.21 6.98 -11.65
N ASN A 97 -19.78 8.24 -11.80
CA ASN A 97 -18.98 8.73 -12.94
C ASN A 97 -17.77 9.59 -12.55
N GLU A 98 -17.51 9.78 -11.25
CA GLU A 98 -16.42 10.60 -10.75
C GLU A 98 -15.45 9.76 -9.93
N LYS A 99 -14.16 10.02 -10.17
CA LYS A 99 -13.06 9.44 -9.43
C LYS A 99 -12.25 10.59 -8.83
N VAL A 100 -12.25 10.68 -7.51
CA VAL A 100 -11.51 11.71 -6.77
C VAL A 100 -10.42 11.03 -5.96
N THR A 101 -9.16 11.43 -6.16
CA THR A 101 -8.04 10.94 -5.36
C THR A 101 -7.95 11.75 -4.08
N LEU A 102 -8.19 11.12 -2.94
CA LEU A 102 -8.22 11.78 -1.64
C LEU A 102 -6.83 11.99 -1.07
N CYS A 103 -6.07 10.90 -1.01
CA CYS A 103 -4.79 10.88 -0.36
C CYS A 103 -3.86 9.84 -0.98
N TYR A 104 -2.59 9.98 -0.62
CA TYR A 104 -1.51 9.10 -1.01
C TYR A 104 -0.71 8.69 0.23
N LEU A 105 -0.42 7.40 0.34
CA LEU A 105 0.51 6.85 1.31
C LEU A 105 1.77 6.38 0.56
N PRO A 106 2.88 7.13 0.62
CA PRO A 106 4.17 6.63 0.19
C PRO A 106 4.58 5.44 1.06
N ILE A 107 5.13 4.38 0.46
CA ILE A 107 5.55 3.21 1.23
C ILE A 107 6.64 3.53 2.26
N ASP A 108 7.51 4.48 1.92
CA ASP A 108 8.62 4.91 2.77
C ASP A 108 8.15 5.74 3.98
N GLN A 109 6.89 6.19 3.94
CA GLN A 109 6.22 6.90 5.03
C GLN A 109 5.32 5.98 5.87
N PHE A 110 5.24 4.70 5.53
CA PHE A 110 4.49 3.73 6.33
C PHE A 110 5.31 3.31 7.56
N MET A 111 5.00 3.92 8.69
CA MET A 111 5.75 3.79 9.94
C MET A 111 5.40 2.49 10.67
N LEU A 112 6.45 1.74 11.01
CA LEU A 112 6.42 0.51 11.79
C LEU A 112 7.48 0.63 12.89
N PRO A 113 7.15 1.23 14.06
CA PRO A 113 8.13 1.59 15.08
C PRO A 113 9.03 0.43 15.51
N TYR A 114 8.49 -0.79 15.55
CA TYR A 114 9.26 -1.99 15.84
C TYR A 114 10.39 -2.23 14.82
N LEU A 115 10.13 -2.05 13.53
CA LEU A 115 11.14 -2.22 12.49
C LEU A 115 12.18 -1.10 12.54
N ASP A 116 11.75 0.13 12.83
CA ASP A 116 12.66 1.26 12.98
C ASP A 116 13.66 1.02 14.13
N GLN A 117 13.18 0.48 15.25
CA GLN A 117 14.05 0.07 16.36
C GLN A 117 15.02 -1.05 15.95
N GLN A 118 14.57 -2.06 15.21
CA GLN A 118 15.45 -3.15 14.73
C GLN A 118 16.49 -2.65 13.71
N MET A 119 16.15 -1.67 12.88
CA MET A 119 17.10 -1.02 11.99
C MET A 119 18.17 -0.24 12.76
N GLN A 120 17.78 0.52 13.80
CA GLN A 120 18.73 1.23 14.67
C GLN A 120 19.69 0.27 15.38
N GLN A 121 19.20 -0.91 15.77
CA GLN A 121 20.00 -1.97 16.38
C GLN A 121 20.86 -2.76 15.37
N GLN A 122 20.84 -2.41 14.09
CA GLN A 122 21.54 -3.10 12.99
C GLN A 122 21.17 -4.59 12.85
N THR A 123 20.04 -5.02 13.42
CA THR A 123 19.54 -6.39 13.29
C THR A 123 18.74 -6.60 12.00
N LEU A 124 18.30 -5.49 11.39
CA LEU A 124 17.51 -5.44 10.17
C LEU A 124 18.06 -4.39 9.19
N ASP A 125 18.22 -4.76 7.92
CA ASP A 125 18.57 -3.83 6.85
C ASP A 125 17.31 -3.11 6.31
N TYR A 126 17.49 -1.92 5.75
CA TYR A 126 16.43 -1.09 5.16
C TYR A 126 15.63 -1.84 4.10
N ARG A 127 16.28 -2.62 3.24
CA ARG A 127 15.59 -3.40 2.19
C ARG A 127 14.61 -4.41 2.79
N THR A 128 15.01 -5.07 3.87
CA THR A 128 14.18 -6.05 4.56
C THR A 128 13.06 -5.38 5.33
N SER A 129 13.34 -4.26 6.01
CA SER A 129 12.32 -3.43 6.67
C SER A 129 11.24 -3.02 5.66
N LYS A 130 11.64 -2.44 4.53
CA LYS A 130 10.72 -2.07 3.44
C LYS A 130 9.89 -3.24 2.92
N ALA A 131 10.48 -4.43 2.77
CA ALA A 131 9.74 -5.62 2.37
C ALA A 131 8.68 -6.01 3.41
N ILE A 132 8.99 -5.93 4.71
CA ILE A 132 8.02 -6.20 5.77
C ILE A 132 6.91 -5.14 5.77
N SER A 133 7.25 -3.87 5.60
CA SER A 133 6.29 -2.77 5.46
C SER A 133 5.31 -3.00 4.32
N ILE A 134 5.81 -3.39 3.15
CA ILE A 134 4.98 -3.73 1.98
C ILE A 134 4.10 -4.94 2.27
N ALA A 135 4.65 -5.99 2.89
CA ALA A 135 3.89 -7.18 3.23
C ALA A 135 2.72 -6.85 4.18
N LYS A 136 2.96 -6.00 5.18
CA LYS A 136 1.96 -5.53 6.13
C LYS A 136 0.88 -4.71 5.43
N LEU A 137 1.28 -3.74 4.61
CA LEU A 137 0.34 -2.89 3.86
C LEU A 137 -0.50 -3.68 2.85
N LEU A 138 0.03 -4.78 2.31
CA LEU A 138 -0.71 -5.69 1.44
C LEU A 138 -1.64 -6.66 2.17
N HIS A 139 -1.56 -6.74 3.51
CA HIS A 139 -2.45 -7.58 4.33
C HIS A 139 -3.88 -7.04 4.30
N SER A 140 -4.88 -7.92 4.29
CA SER A 140 -6.31 -7.56 4.27
C SER A 140 -6.66 -6.58 5.39
N ASP A 141 -6.28 -6.93 6.62
CA ASP A 141 -6.67 -6.19 7.81
C ASP A 141 -6.06 -4.78 7.83
N THR A 142 -4.87 -4.61 7.23
CA THR A 142 -4.23 -3.29 7.16
C THR A 142 -4.89 -2.42 6.10
N LYS A 143 -5.36 -3.01 4.99
CA LYS A 143 -6.14 -2.29 3.98
C LYS A 143 -7.49 -1.84 4.52
N GLU A 144 -8.17 -2.71 5.26
CA GLU A 144 -9.45 -2.38 5.86
C GLU A 144 -9.29 -1.23 6.87
N LYS A 145 -8.29 -1.32 7.74
CA LYS A 145 -7.98 -0.23 8.68
C LYS A 145 -7.56 1.08 8.00
N LEU A 146 -6.85 1.01 6.87
CA LEU A 146 -6.55 2.22 6.09
C LEU A 146 -7.82 2.86 5.53
N ILE A 147 -8.77 2.05 5.07
CA ILE A 147 -10.08 2.54 4.61
C ILE A 147 -10.86 3.15 5.79
N ASP A 148 -10.84 2.50 6.96
CA ASP A 148 -11.47 3.02 8.17
C ASP A 148 -10.90 4.37 8.59
N GLU A 149 -9.58 4.49 8.61
CA GLU A 149 -8.87 5.72 8.95
C GLU A 149 -9.26 6.86 8.01
N VAL A 150 -9.23 6.61 6.69
CA VAL A 150 -9.59 7.61 5.69
C VAL A 150 -11.07 7.98 5.78
N HIS A 151 -11.95 7.01 6.00
CA HIS A 151 -13.37 7.25 6.17
C HIS A 151 -13.67 8.07 7.43
N ALA A 152 -13.07 7.73 8.57
CA ALA A 152 -13.19 8.49 9.81
C ALA A 152 -12.67 9.91 9.64
N GLN A 153 -11.53 10.08 8.96
CA GLN A 153 -10.93 11.38 8.66
C GLN A 153 -11.85 12.26 7.80
N ILE A 154 -12.60 11.66 6.87
CA ILE A 154 -13.57 12.36 6.03
C ILE A 154 -14.81 12.77 6.83
N GLN A 155 -15.34 11.87 7.68
CA GLN A 155 -16.58 12.11 8.41
C GLN A 155 -16.42 13.08 9.58
N TYR A 156 -15.33 12.94 10.34
CA TYR A 156 -15.15 13.67 11.60
C TYR A 156 -14.14 14.81 11.49
N GLY A 157 -13.38 14.87 10.39
CA GLY A 157 -12.25 15.78 10.26
C GLY A 157 -11.07 15.39 11.16
N ARG A 158 -9.87 15.89 10.86
CA ARG A 158 -8.71 15.78 11.77
C ARG A 158 -9.10 16.61 12.99
N TYR A 159 -9.13 16.00 14.18
CA TYR A 159 -9.24 16.62 15.51
C TYR A 159 -9.67 18.10 15.51
N SER A 160 -10.88 18.38 15.98
CA SER A 160 -11.24 19.70 16.52
C SER A 160 -10.17 20.21 17.47
#